data_AF-A0A655ARG7-F1
#
_entry.id   AF-A0A655ARG7-F1
#
_cell.length_a   1.000
_cell.length_b   1.000
_cell.length_c   1.000
_cell.angle_alpha   90.00
_cell.angle_beta   90.00
_cell.angle_gamma   90.00
#
_symmetry.space_group_name_H-M   'P 1'
#
loop_
_entity.id
_entity.type
_entity.pdbx_description
1 polymer ?
#
loop_
_entity_poly.entity_id
_entity_poly.type
_entity_poly.pdbx_seq_one_letter_code
_entity_poly.pdbx_strand_id
1 'polypeptide(L)'
;MYLTYWTAGDTRNRGREMLAFATAYRDAGVKPPRTEAPDYLPVVLEFAATVDPEAGRRLLTEHRVPIDVLRGALADAKSPYEYTVAAICETLPAATNQEVRRAQRLAQSGPPAEAVGLQPFTLTVPPKRAEGA
;
A
#
# COMPACT_ATOMS: atom_id res chain seq x y z
N MET A 1 -8.68 4.93 -1.06
CA MET A 1 -8.78 4.01 0.09
C MET A 1 -7.76 2.85 0.04
N TYR A 2 -6.68 2.92 -0.75
CA TYR A 2 -5.64 1.87 -0.79
C TYR A 2 -4.60 2.12 0.29
N LEU A 3 -4.34 1.14 1.14
CA LEU A 3 -3.52 1.33 2.34
C LEU A 3 -2.02 1.44 2.01
N THR A 4 -1.56 0.78 0.94
CA THR A 4 -0.14 0.81 0.54
C THR A 4 0.25 2.05 -0.25
N TYR A 5 -0.75 2.77 -0.80
CA TYR A 5 -0.50 3.97 -1.59
C TYR A 5 0.07 5.13 -0.75
N TRP A 6 -0.25 5.18 0.54
CA TRP A 6 0.09 6.30 1.42
C TRP A 6 1.35 6.08 2.27
N THR A 7 1.83 4.84 2.40
CA THR A 7 3.03 4.49 3.19
C THR A 7 4.26 4.22 2.35
N ALA A 8 4.06 3.84 1.09
CA ALA A 8 5.12 3.41 0.19
C ALA A 8 5.13 4.31 -1.05
N GLY A 9 6.08 5.25 -1.09
CA GLY A 9 6.40 5.96 -2.33
C GLY A 9 6.59 4.99 -3.50
N ASP A 10 6.23 5.48 -4.69
CA ASP A 10 5.69 4.72 -5.82
C ASP A 10 6.67 3.80 -6.57
N THR A 11 7.27 2.78 -5.96
CA THR A 11 7.69 1.60 -6.77
C THR A 11 8.12 0.38 -5.94
N ARG A 12 9.10 0.51 -5.04
CA ARG A 12 9.72 -0.68 -4.40
C ARG A 12 9.06 -1.13 -3.10
N ASN A 13 8.69 -0.18 -2.24
CA ASN A 13 8.02 -0.55 -0.98
C ASN A 13 6.62 -1.09 -1.25
N ARG A 14 5.90 -0.55 -2.24
CA ARG A 14 4.52 -0.95 -2.55
C ARG A 14 4.42 -2.43 -2.95
N GLY A 15 5.37 -2.94 -3.73
CA GLY A 15 5.41 -4.36 -4.11
C GLY A 15 5.58 -5.29 -2.90
N ARG A 16 6.39 -4.89 -1.92
CA ARG A 16 6.59 -5.66 -0.67
C ARG A 16 5.33 -5.64 0.19
N GLU A 17 4.70 -4.48 0.37
CA GLU A 17 3.47 -4.38 1.15
C GLU A 17 2.33 -5.18 0.49
N MET A 18 2.19 -5.07 -0.84
CA MET A 18 1.21 -5.86 -1.61
C MET A 18 1.41 -7.37 -1.45
N LEU A 19 2.67 -7.81 -1.40
CA LEU A 19 3.01 -9.21 -1.12
C LEU A 19 2.65 -9.61 0.31
N ALA A 20 2.86 -8.73 1.30
CA ALA A 20 2.49 -9.00 2.69
C ALA A 20 0.98 -9.23 2.84
N PHE A 21 0.15 -8.37 2.23
CA PHE A 21 -1.29 -8.60 2.15
C PHE A 21 -1.62 -9.94 1.48
N ALA A 22 -1.05 -10.20 0.29
CA ALA A 22 -1.30 -11.42 -0.45
C ALA A 22 -0.91 -12.69 0.34
N THR A 23 0.17 -12.62 1.13
CA THR A 23 0.59 -13.71 2.02
C THR A 23 -0.36 -13.90 3.18
N ALA A 24 -0.80 -12.84 3.85
CA ALA A 24 -1.77 -12.94 4.93
C ALA A 24 -3.08 -13.63 4.50
N TYR A 25 -3.60 -13.31 3.30
CA TYR A 25 -4.76 -14.01 2.73
C TYR A 25 -4.49 -15.51 2.53
N ARG A 26 -3.33 -15.86 1.94
CA ARG A 26 -2.96 -17.26 1.67
C ARG A 26 -2.75 -18.06 2.96
N ASP A 27 -2.12 -17.46 3.96
CA ASP A 27 -1.87 -18.10 5.25
C ASP A 27 -3.18 -18.38 6.00
N ALA A 28 -4.20 -17.56 5.79
CA ALA A 28 -5.57 -17.79 6.25
C ALA A 28 -6.38 -18.76 5.35
N GLY A 29 -5.74 -19.39 4.37
CA GLY A 29 -6.36 -20.40 3.51
C GLY A 29 -7.21 -19.86 2.35
N VAL A 30 -7.21 -18.55 2.11
CA VAL A 30 -7.98 -17.92 1.03
C VAL A 30 -7.08 -17.35 -0.05
N LYS A 31 -7.62 -17.20 -1.27
CA LYS A 31 -6.89 -16.53 -2.36
C LYS A 31 -7.08 -15.02 -2.22
N PRO A 32 -6.04 -14.20 -2.46
CA PRO A 32 -6.21 -12.75 -2.60
C PRO A 32 -7.27 -12.43 -3.67
N PRO A 33 -8.01 -11.32 -3.52
CA PRO A 33 -9.03 -10.90 -4.49
C PRO A 33 -8.44 -10.74 -5.89
N ARG A 34 -9.24 -11.07 -6.92
CA ARG A 34 -8.82 -10.99 -8.34
C ARG A 34 -9.19 -9.66 -9.00
N THR A 35 -10.30 -9.07 -8.58
CA THR A 35 -10.89 -7.86 -9.19
C THR A 35 -10.58 -6.58 -8.42
N GLU A 36 -10.13 -6.73 -7.17
CA GLU A 36 -9.81 -5.62 -6.27
C GLU A 36 -8.39 -5.79 -5.73
N ALA A 37 -7.76 -4.69 -5.35
CA ALA A 37 -6.44 -4.76 -4.75
C ALA A 37 -6.52 -5.36 -3.33
N PRO A 38 -5.57 -6.23 -2.95
CA PRO A 38 -5.59 -6.88 -1.64
C PRO A 38 -5.38 -5.91 -0.47
N ASP A 39 -4.95 -4.67 -0.72
CA ASP A 39 -4.79 -3.60 0.27
C ASP A 39 -5.93 -2.56 0.25
N TYR A 40 -7.02 -2.83 -0.47
CA TYR A 40 -8.20 -1.98 -0.47
C TYR A 40 -8.91 -2.10 0.88
N LEU A 41 -9.12 -0.99 1.59
CA LEU A 41 -9.64 -1.02 2.97
C LEU A 41 -10.92 -1.88 3.14
N PRO A 42 -11.95 -1.80 2.27
CA PRO A 42 -13.11 -2.68 2.35
C PRO A 42 -12.78 -4.17 2.26
N VAL A 43 -11.85 -4.59 1.39
CA VAL A 43 -11.40 -5.99 1.29
C VAL A 43 -10.77 -6.45 2.59
N VAL A 44 -9.92 -5.61 3.20
CA VAL A 44 -9.24 -5.95 4.46
C VAL A 44 -10.25 -6.08 5.60
N LEU A 45 -11.26 -5.21 5.63
CA LEU A 45 -12.36 -5.28 6.61
C LEU A 45 -13.23 -6.52 6.42
N GLU A 46 -13.57 -6.86 5.17
CA GLU A 46 -14.31 -8.08 4.86
C GLU A 46 -13.55 -9.33 5.31
N PHE A 47 -12.24 -9.38 5.02
CA PHE A 47 -11.37 -10.45 5.48
C PHE A 47 -11.28 -10.55 7.00
N ALA A 48 -11.13 -9.42 7.70
CA ALA A 48 -11.15 -9.37 9.15
C ALA A 48 -12.49 -9.82 9.74
N ALA A 49 -13.60 -9.58 9.04
CA ALA A 49 -14.92 -9.93 9.53
C ALA A 49 -15.30 -11.39 9.23
N THR A 50 -14.85 -11.96 8.11
CA THR A 50 -15.39 -13.21 7.57
C THR A 50 -14.41 -14.36 7.46
N VAL A 51 -13.09 -14.11 7.50
CA VAL A 51 -12.08 -15.14 7.27
C VAL A 51 -11.16 -15.30 8.48
N ASP A 52 -10.41 -14.26 8.84
CA ASP A 52 -9.46 -14.29 9.96
C ASP A 52 -9.45 -12.95 10.70
N PRO A 53 -10.20 -12.83 11.82
CA PRO A 53 -10.26 -11.61 12.62
C PRO A 53 -8.93 -11.17 13.19
N GLU A 54 -8.06 -12.11 13.57
CA GLU A 54 -6.77 -11.78 14.18
C GLU A 54 -5.78 -11.30 13.13
N ALA A 55 -5.69 -11.97 11.98
CA ALA A 55 -4.84 -11.51 10.88
C ALA A 55 -5.34 -10.17 10.30
N GLY A 56 -6.65 -10.03 10.11
CA GLY A 56 -7.24 -8.78 9.64
C GLY A 56 -6.96 -7.61 10.59
N ARG A 57 -7.14 -7.81 11.91
CA ARG A 57 -6.82 -6.80 12.92
C ARG A 57 -5.34 -6.42 12.93
N ARG A 58 -4.42 -7.38 12.75
CA ARG A 58 -2.98 -7.10 12.60
C ARG A 58 -2.71 -6.22 11.39
N LEU A 59 -3.23 -6.58 10.21
CA LEU A 59 -3.06 -5.80 8.98
C LEU A 59 -3.58 -4.36 9.16
N LEU A 60 -4.76 -4.20 9.74
CA LEU A 60 -5.36 -2.88 10.01
C LEU A 60 -4.54 -2.06 11.00
N THR A 61 -3.98 -2.69 12.03
CA THR A 61 -3.14 -2.02 13.04
C THR A 61 -1.81 -1.59 12.44
N GLU A 62 -1.14 -2.45 11.67
CA GLU A 62 0.09 -2.11 10.94
C GLU A 62 -0.12 -0.95 9.95
N HIS A 63 -1.34 -0.82 9.44
CA HIS A 63 -1.74 0.24 8.52
C HIS A 63 -2.58 1.33 9.20
N ARG A 64 -2.50 1.48 10.52
CA ARG A 64 -3.26 2.49 11.28
C ARG A 64 -3.03 3.92 10.76
N VAL A 65 -1.77 4.24 10.45
CA VAL A 65 -1.35 5.54 9.93
C VAL A 65 -1.98 5.89 8.58
N PRO A 66 -1.86 5.06 7.52
CA PRO A 66 -2.51 5.39 6.26
C PRO A 66 -4.04 5.45 6.36
N ILE A 67 -4.66 4.75 7.32
CA ILE A 67 -6.10 4.91 7.62
C ILE A 67 -6.39 6.31 8.21
N ASP A 68 -5.55 6.83 9.11
CA ASP A 68 -5.68 8.22 9.61
C ASP A 68 -5.52 9.26 8.51
N VAL A 69 -4.53 9.08 7.62
CA VAL A 69 -4.30 9.98 6.49
C VAL A 69 -5.52 9.99 5.57
N LEU A 70 -6.08 8.81 5.28
CA LEU A 70 -7.30 8.65 4.50
C LEU A 70 -8.49 9.35 5.15
N ARG A 71 -8.66 9.21 6.48
CA ARG A 71 -9.70 9.92 7.23
C ARG A 71 -9.53 11.44 7.10
N GLY A 72 -8.32 11.96 7.26
CA GLY A 72 -8.02 13.38 7.09
C GLY A 72 -8.36 13.88 5.69
N ALA A 73 -7.95 13.16 4.65
CA ALA A 73 -8.27 13.53 3.27
C ALA A 73 -9.79 13.53 2.98
N LEU A 74 -10.53 12.59 3.58
CA LEU A 74 -12.00 12.56 3.48
C LEU A 74 -12.65 13.73 4.24
N ALA A 75 -12.10 14.11 5.41
CA ALA A 75 -12.55 15.27 6.18
C ALA A 75 -12.35 16.57 5.38
N ASP A 76 -11.17 16.77 4.81
CA ASP A 76 -10.84 17.93 3.98
C ASP A 76 -11.75 18.02 2.76
N ALA A 77 -12.09 16.88 2.16
CA ALA A 77 -13.04 16.77 1.06
C ALA A 77 -14.52 16.87 1.49
N LYS A 78 -14.81 17.03 2.79
CA LYS A 78 -16.16 17.01 3.37
C LYS A 78 -16.99 15.79 2.96
N SER A 79 -16.34 14.64 2.84
CA SER A 79 -16.96 13.40 2.44
C SER A 79 -17.72 12.76 3.62
N PRO A 80 -18.97 12.29 3.42
CA PRO A 80 -19.71 11.59 4.49
C PRO A 80 -19.04 10.27 4.90
N TYR A 81 -18.15 9.71 4.07
CA TYR A 81 -17.39 8.51 4.40
C TYR A 81 -16.31 8.75 5.46
N GLU A 82 -15.99 10.00 5.79
CA GLU A 82 -15.08 10.32 6.90
C GLU A 82 -15.54 9.67 8.20
N TYR A 83 -16.83 9.74 8.51
CA TYR A 83 -17.41 9.18 9.74
C TYR A 83 -17.28 7.66 9.81
N THR A 84 -17.40 6.97 8.67
CA THR A 84 -17.20 5.51 8.61
C THR A 84 -15.74 5.16 8.88
N VAL A 85 -14.79 5.90 8.29
CA VAL A 85 -13.37 5.67 8.55
C VAL A 85 -12.99 6.04 9.98
N ALA A 86 -13.59 7.10 10.53
CA ALA A 86 -13.44 7.47 11.93
C ALA A 86 -13.88 6.34 12.87
N ALA A 87 -15.05 5.73 12.63
CA ALA A 87 -15.51 4.59 13.41
C ALA A 87 -14.52 3.41 13.38
N ILE A 88 -13.92 3.13 12.21
CA ILE A 88 -12.87 2.10 12.11
C ILE A 88 -11.65 2.48 12.97
N CYS A 89 -11.19 3.73 12.89
CA CYS A 89 -10.06 4.21 13.69
C CYS A 89 -10.27 4.01 15.21
N GLU A 90 -11.48 4.20 15.71
CA GLU A 90 -11.82 3.99 17.13
C GLU A 90 -11.76 2.51 17.57
N THR A 91 -11.83 1.57 16.64
CA THR A 91 -11.69 0.13 16.93
C THR A 91 -10.23 -0.33 16.99
N LEU A 92 -9.29 0.51 16.56
CA LEU A 92 -7.88 0.17 16.44
C LEU A 92 -7.05 0.91 17.51
N PRO A 93 -5.91 0.33 17.96
CA PRO A 93 -4.97 1.06 18.79
C PRO A 93 -4.54 2.38 18.13
N ALA A 94 -4.40 3.44 18.91
CA ALA A 94 -3.96 4.73 18.40
C ALA A 94 -2.55 4.63 17.80
N ALA A 95 -2.34 5.25 16.63
CA ALA A 95 -1.00 5.39 16.07
C ALA A 95 -0.13 6.19 17.03
N THR A 96 1.11 5.75 17.22
CA THR A 96 2.06 6.49 18.05
C THR A 96 2.42 7.82 17.39
N ASN A 97 2.74 8.82 18.21
CA ASN A 97 3.18 10.13 17.71
C ASN A 97 4.40 10.05 16.77
N GLN A 98 5.24 9.01 16.91
CA GLN A 98 6.38 8.79 16.02
C GLN A 98 5.95 8.31 14.63
N GLU A 99 4.97 7.41 14.56
CA GLU A 99 4.42 6.86 13.31
C GLU A 99 3.69 7.96 12.53
N VAL A 100 2.88 8.78 13.21
CA VAL A 100 2.19 9.93 12.60
C VAL A 100 3.21 10.92 12.01
N ARG A 101 4.25 11.29 12.78
CA ARG A 101 5.31 12.20 12.28
C ARG A 101 6.07 11.63 11.09
N ARG A 102 6.34 10.32 11.07
CA ARG A 102 7.00 9.65 9.95
C ARG A 102 6.14 9.72 8.68
N ALA A 103 4.84 9.49 8.82
CA ALA A 103 3.87 9.56 7.74
C ALA A 103 3.73 10.97 7.16
N GLN A 104 3.61 11.97 8.04
CA GLN A 104 3.55 13.38 7.64
C GLN A 104 4.81 13.80 6.86
N ARG A 105 5.99 13.36 7.30
CA ARG A 105 7.24 13.59 6.55
C ARG A 105 7.20 12.95 5.16
N LEU A 106 6.77 11.69 5.05
CA LEU A 106 6.63 10.98 3.77
C LEU A 106 5.62 11.64 2.83
N ALA A 107 4.51 12.15 3.37
CA ALA A 107 3.49 12.85 2.59
C ALA A 107 3.99 14.24 2.10
N GLN A 108 4.73 14.97 2.95
CA GLN A 108 5.26 16.30 2.63
C GLN A 108 6.47 16.25 1.70
N SER A 109 7.32 15.22 1.80
CA SER A 109 8.49 15.06 0.92
C SER A 109 8.14 14.57 -0.48
N GLY A 110 6.88 14.18 -0.72
CA GLY A 110 6.52 13.34 -1.85
C GLY A 110 7.20 11.96 -1.78
N PRO A 111 6.83 11.02 -2.68
CA PRO A 111 7.59 9.79 -2.82
C PRO A 111 9.06 10.14 -3.11
N PRO A 112 10.06 9.50 -2.47
CA PRO A 112 11.45 9.72 -2.83
C PRO A 112 11.62 9.48 -4.33
N ALA A 113 11.94 10.52 -5.08
CA ALA A 113 12.34 10.38 -6.47
C ALA A 113 13.73 9.75 -6.47
N GLU A 114 13.87 8.45 -6.76
CA GLU A 114 15.03 7.96 -7.52
C GLU A 114 15.05 6.47 -7.89
N ALA A 115 15.57 6.26 -9.11
CA ALA A 115 16.36 5.12 -9.60
C ALA A 115 15.68 3.76 -9.80
N VAL A 116 14.66 3.69 -10.66
CA VAL A 116 14.29 2.43 -11.33
C VAL A 116 14.66 2.54 -12.81
N GLY A 117 15.71 1.82 -13.23
CA GLY A 117 16.11 1.66 -14.64
C GLY A 117 17.49 2.17 -15.07
N LEU A 118 18.34 2.71 -14.18
CA LEU A 118 19.67 3.23 -14.54
C LEU A 118 20.82 2.20 -14.47
N GLN A 119 20.54 0.93 -14.71
CA GLN A 119 21.61 0.03 -15.14
C GLN A 119 21.65 0.15 -16.66
N PRO A 120 22.68 0.76 -17.28
CA PRO A 120 22.83 0.73 -18.72
C PRO A 120 22.97 -0.74 -19.13
N PHE A 121 21.94 -1.32 -19.73
CA PHE A 121 22.10 -2.57 -20.44
C PHE A 121 22.86 -2.24 -21.74
N THR A 122 24.11 -2.68 -21.81
CA THR A 122 24.91 -2.56 -23.02
C THR A 122 24.30 -3.49 -24.07
N LEU A 123 23.49 -2.95 -24.98
CA LEU A 123 23.17 -3.63 -26.24
C LEU A 123 24.44 -3.65 -27.08
N THR A 124 25.23 -4.72 -26.97
CA THR A 124 26.26 -5.04 -27.96
C THR A 124 25.56 -5.43 -29.25
N VAL A 125 25.32 -4.45 -30.13
CA VAL A 125 24.91 -4.72 -31.51
C VAL A 125 26.14 -5.23 -32.26
N PRO A 126 26.18 -6.49 -32.73
CA PRO A 126 27.28 -6.96 -33.56
C PRO A 126 27.28 -6.21 -34.91
N PRO A 127 28.46 -5.86 -35.46
CA PRO A 127 28.54 -5.11 -36.70
C PRO A 127 27.97 -5.92 -37.87
N LYS A 128 27.13 -5.26 -38.67
CA LYS A 128 26.57 -5.79 -39.91
C LYS A 128 27.72 -6.12 -40.87
N ARG A 129 27.87 -7.39 -41.24
CA ARG A 129 28.74 -7.78 -42.36
C ARG A 129 28.24 -7.08 -43.61
N ALA A 130 29.07 -6.23 -44.21
CA ALA A 130 28.86 -5.74 -45.55
C ALA A 130 29.17 -6.89 -46.52
N GLU A 131 28.14 -7.42 -47.17
CA GLU A 131 28.29 -8.28 -48.33
C GLU A 131 28.63 -7.41 -49.55
N GLY A 132 29.70 -7.79 -50.26
CA GLY A 132 29.80 -7.74 -51.71
C GLY A 132 30.14 -6.41 -52.40
N ALA A 133 31.37 -6.32 -52.89
CA ALA A 133 31.70 -6.11 -54.31
C ALA A 133 33.12 -6.63 -54.58
#